data_AF-A0A328VML5-F1
#
_entry.id   AF-A0A328VML5-F1
#
_cell.length_a   1.000
_cell.length_b   1.000
_cell.length_c   1.000
_cell.angle_alpha   90.00
_cell.angle_beta   90.00
_cell.angle_gamma   90.00
#
_symmetry.space_group_name_H-M   'P 1'
#
loop_
_entity.id
_entity.type
_entity.pdbx_description
1 polymer ?
#
loop_
_entity_poly.entity_id
_entity_poly.type
_entity_poly.pdbx_seq_one_letter_code
_entity_poly.pdbx_strand_id
1 'polypeptide(L)'
;MTLLYCPTGQWAAVNQPRSPGRRGCGQAPGLSQGSLTWDRLIRLLEGKEAIWGYNADFDRLALVASARRYQLTLPTWLVAAERWRCAMSLYREWMGWDWDVSLERACAHEGIPAGWHTAELDARSTLALLRVLAGLEEET
;
A
#
# COMPACT_ATOMS: atom_id res chain seq x y z
N MET A 1 -15.14 -8.61 -25.04
CA MET A 1 -14.71 -10.03 -24.99
C MET A 1 -13.75 -10.14 -23.82
N THR A 2 -14.21 -10.68 -22.70
CA THR A 2 -13.47 -10.67 -21.44
C THR A 2 -13.03 -12.09 -21.13
N LEU A 3 -11.72 -12.32 -21.06
CA LEU A 3 -11.15 -13.59 -20.62
C LEU A 3 -10.88 -13.48 -19.11
N LEU A 4 -11.48 -14.37 -18.32
CA LEU A 4 -11.17 -14.53 -16.91
C LEU A 4 -10.33 -15.79 -16.73
N TYR A 5 -9.21 -15.65 -16.02
CA TYR A 5 -8.31 -16.73 -15.67
C TYR A 5 -8.89 -17.54 -14.49
N CYS A 6 -9.08 -18.84 -14.69
CA CYS A 6 -9.52 -19.79 -13.66
C CYS A 6 -8.30 -20.49 -13.04
N PRO A 7 -8.23 -20.74 -11.71
CA PRO A 7 -7.03 -21.26 -11.04
C PRO A 7 -6.67 -22.71 -11.39
N THR A 8 -7.45 -23.38 -12.24
CA THR A 8 -7.23 -24.78 -12.66
C THR A 8 -6.57 -24.94 -14.03
N GLY A 9 -6.12 -23.84 -14.66
CA GLY A 9 -5.23 -23.90 -15.83
C GLY A 9 -5.90 -24.19 -17.18
N GLN A 10 -7.20 -23.93 -17.35
CA GLN A 10 -7.88 -24.01 -18.66
C GLN A 10 -8.60 -22.70 -19.01
N TRP A 11 -8.52 -22.29 -20.28
CA TRP A 11 -9.24 -21.14 -20.83
C TRP A 11 -10.62 -21.59 -21.32
N ALA A 12 -11.69 -21.05 -20.75
CA ALA A 12 -13.05 -21.25 -21.24
C ALA A 12 -13.61 -19.94 -21.78
N ALA A 13 -14.12 -19.95 -23.02
CA ALA A 13 -14.88 -18.85 -23.59
C ALA A 13 -16.32 -18.91 -23.07
N VAL A 14 -16.76 -17.90 -22.33
CA VAL A 14 -18.15 -17.83 -21.84
C VAL A 14 -18.96 -16.93 -22.75
N ASN A 15 -19.85 -17.54 -23.54
CA ASN A 15 -20.98 -16.86 -24.18
C ASN A 15 -22.06 -16.62 -23.12
N GLN A 16 -22.49 -15.37 -22.94
CA GLN A 16 -23.62 -15.04 -22.07
C GLN A 16 -24.95 -15.41 -22.74
N PRO A 17 -25.89 -16.02 -22.00
CA PRO A 17 -27.32 -15.83 -22.24
C PRO A 17 -27.95 -14.92 -21.16
N ARG A 18 -29.00 -14.22 -21.60
CA ARG A 18 -29.80 -13.27 -20.82
C ARG A 18 -30.88 -13.95 -19.96
N SER A 19 -31.25 -13.24 -18.88
CA SER A 19 -32.57 -13.17 -18.20
C SER A 19 -32.90 -14.24 -17.13
N PRO A 20 -34.00 -14.10 -16.34
CA PRO A 20 -34.01 -13.42 -15.04
C PRO A 20 -34.68 -14.25 -13.91
N GLY A 21 -34.54 -13.86 -12.63
CA GLY A 21 -35.53 -14.24 -11.60
C GLY A 21 -35.02 -14.63 -10.21
N ARG A 22 -35.47 -13.82 -9.22
CA ARG A 22 -35.85 -14.13 -7.83
C ARG A 22 -35.13 -15.25 -7.06
N ARG A 23 -34.54 -14.89 -5.91
CA ARG A 23 -35.09 -15.11 -4.54
C ARG A 23 -34.04 -14.71 -3.51
N GLY A 24 -34.46 -13.99 -2.48
CA GLY A 24 -33.61 -13.63 -1.35
C GLY A 24 -33.20 -14.85 -0.53
N CYS A 25 -31.96 -14.84 -0.10
CA CYS A 25 -31.49 -15.55 1.10
C CYS A 25 -30.69 -14.52 1.90
N GLY A 26 -31.19 -14.20 3.09
CA GLY A 26 -30.44 -13.40 4.05
C GLY A 26 -29.14 -14.11 4.40
N GLN A 27 -28.02 -13.49 4.03
CA GLN A 27 -26.75 -13.70 4.67
C GLN A 27 -26.39 -12.36 5.28
N ALA A 28 -26.30 -12.31 6.61
CA ALA A 28 -25.54 -11.24 7.24
C ALA A 28 -24.13 -11.31 6.63
N PRO A 29 -23.60 -10.21 6.05
CA PRO A 29 -22.30 -10.28 5.41
C PRO A 29 -21.27 -10.55 6.50
N GLY A 30 -20.80 -11.79 6.57
CA GLY A 30 -19.56 -12.11 7.25
C GLY A 30 -18.49 -11.27 6.56
N LEU A 31 -17.99 -10.26 7.27
CA LEU A 31 -16.91 -9.41 6.77
C LEU A 31 -15.76 -10.33 6.37
N SER A 32 -15.45 -10.36 5.08
CA SER A 32 -14.34 -11.15 4.57
C SER A 32 -13.07 -10.75 5.32
N GLN A 33 -12.14 -11.69 5.54
CA GLN A 33 -10.90 -11.43 6.28
C GLN A 33 -10.12 -10.21 5.74
N GLY A 34 -10.30 -9.89 4.45
CA GLY A 34 -9.83 -8.63 3.85
C GLY A 34 -10.40 -7.39 4.52
N SER A 35 -11.71 -7.30 4.72
CA SER A 35 -12.38 -6.15 5.37
C SER A 35 -11.80 -5.81 6.74
N LEU A 36 -11.48 -6.82 7.55
CA LEU A 36 -10.95 -6.62 8.90
C LEU A 36 -9.55 -5.97 8.89
N THR A 37 -8.71 -6.30 7.91
CA THR A 37 -7.38 -5.69 7.75
C THR A 37 -7.50 -4.22 7.36
N TRP A 38 -8.43 -3.89 6.46
CA TRP A 38 -8.66 -2.51 6.00
C TRP A 38 -9.20 -1.61 7.12
N ASP A 39 -10.16 -2.10 7.91
CA ASP A 39 -10.69 -1.34 9.04
C ASP A 39 -9.61 -1.04 10.08
N ARG A 40 -8.74 -2.03 10.36
CA ARG A 40 -7.59 -1.85 11.27
C ARG A 40 -6.59 -0.83 10.73
N LEU A 41 -6.27 -0.89 9.44
CA LEU A 41 -5.38 0.08 8.79
C LEU A 41 -5.95 1.50 8.90
N ILE A 42 -7.23 1.68 8.59
CA ILE A 42 -7.91 2.98 8.67
C ILE A 42 -7.81 3.53 10.09
N ARG A 43 -8.13 2.71 11.11
CA ARG A 43 -8.04 3.13 12.52
C ARG A 43 -6.61 3.45 12.97
N LEU A 44 -5.61 2.71 12.48
CA LEU A 44 -4.21 2.96 12.81
C LEU A 44 -3.72 4.32 12.29
N LEU A 45 -4.18 4.69 11.09
CA LEU A 45 -3.80 5.93 10.40
C LEU A 45 -4.70 7.11 10.74
N GLU A 46 -5.85 6.87 11.38
CA GLU A 46 -6.77 7.91 11.79
C GLU A 46 -6.10 8.88 12.78
N GLY A 47 -6.30 10.18 12.56
CA GLY A 47 -5.69 11.24 13.36
C GLY A 47 -4.19 11.48 13.12
N LYS A 48 -3.48 10.67 12.32
CA LYS A 48 -2.06 10.88 12.01
C LYS A 48 -1.89 11.98 10.98
N GLU A 49 -1.17 13.05 11.30
CA GLU A 49 -1.03 14.23 10.42
C GLU A 49 -0.56 13.86 9.00
N ALA A 50 0.45 13.01 8.90
CA ALA A 50 1.03 12.52 7.65
C ALA A 50 1.24 11.00 7.63
N ILE A 51 1.25 10.43 6.43
CA ILE A 51 1.56 9.03 6.13
C ILE A 51 2.87 9.01 5.36
N TRP A 52 3.88 8.33 5.91
CA TRP A 52 5.19 8.19 5.28
C TRP A 52 5.29 6.84 4.57
N GLY A 53 5.72 6.87 3.31
CA GLY A 53 6.09 5.70 2.52
C GLY A 53 7.42 5.97 1.80
N TYR A 54 8.19 4.93 1.49
CA TYR A 54 9.42 5.14 0.74
C TYR A 54 9.13 5.63 -0.68
N ASN A 55 8.04 5.16 -1.29
CA ASN A 55 7.51 5.62 -2.56
C ASN A 55 6.02 5.97 -2.40
N ALA A 56 5.77 7.09 -1.74
CA ALA A 56 4.46 7.50 -1.28
C ALA A 56 3.38 7.53 -2.38
N ASP A 57 3.71 8.01 -3.58
CA ASP A 57 2.75 8.04 -4.69
C ASP A 57 2.39 6.64 -5.18
N PHE A 58 3.38 5.76 -5.30
CA PHE A 58 3.15 4.37 -5.67
C PHE A 58 2.29 3.66 -4.60
N ASP A 59 2.66 3.78 -3.33
CA ASP A 59 1.97 3.11 -2.21
C ASP A 59 0.51 3.56 -2.12
N ARG A 60 0.26 4.87 -2.27
CA ARG A 60 -1.10 5.44 -2.30
C ARG A 60 -1.92 4.91 -3.47
N LEU A 61 -1.34 4.84 -4.67
CA LEU A 61 -2.03 4.32 -5.85
C LEU A 61 -2.30 2.82 -5.72
N ALA A 62 -1.36 2.05 -5.17
CA ALA A 62 -1.52 0.62 -4.88
C ALA A 62 -2.65 0.38 -3.87
N LEU A 63 -2.75 1.22 -2.83
CA LEU A 63 -3.83 1.21 -1.85
C LEU A 63 -5.19 1.45 -2.51
N VAL A 64 -5.30 2.49 -3.32
CA VAL A 64 -6.55 2.84 -4.04
C VAL A 64 -6.95 1.74 -5.03
N ALA A 65 -6.00 1.21 -5.79
CA ALA A 65 -6.25 0.12 -6.74
C ALA A 65 -6.73 -1.15 -6.01
N SER A 66 -6.12 -1.47 -4.88
CA SER A 66 -6.51 -2.61 -4.04
C SER A 66 -7.92 -2.44 -3.48
N ALA A 67 -8.24 -1.26 -2.93
CA ALA A 67 -9.58 -0.97 -2.44
C ALA A 67 -10.65 -1.09 -3.54
N ARG A 68 -10.37 -0.58 -4.76
CA ARG A 68 -11.25 -0.73 -5.92
C ARG A 68 -11.47 -2.19 -6.29
N ARG A 69 -10.40 -3.00 -6.32
CA ARG A 69 -10.47 -4.44 -6.62
C ARG A 69 -11.38 -5.19 -5.65
N TYR A 70 -11.34 -4.83 -4.36
CA TYR A 70 -12.12 -5.47 -3.31
C TYR A 70 -13.44 -4.74 -2.99
N GLN A 71 -13.83 -3.75 -3.80
CA GLN A 71 -15.06 -2.95 -3.61
C GLN A 71 -15.17 -2.30 -2.23
N LEU A 72 -14.04 -1.82 -1.72
CA LEU A 72 -13.93 -1.17 -0.41
C LEU A 72 -13.99 0.35 -0.57
N THR A 73 -14.66 1.01 0.37
CA THR A 73 -14.70 2.47 0.48
C THR A 73 -13.56 2.93 1.38
N LEU A 74 -12.65 3.74 0.84
CA LEU A 74 -11.62 4.41 1.63
C LEU A 74 -12.09 5.80 2.06
N PRO A 75 -11.72 6.26 3.27
CA PRO A 75 -11.91 7.66 3.64
C PRO A 75 -11.19 8.60 2.68
N THR A 76 -11.81 9.76 2.38
CA THR A 76 -11.24 10.76 1.47
C THR A 76 -9.87 11.25 1.93
N TRP A 77 -9.68 11.40 3.25
CA TRP A 77 -8.41 11.80 3.82
C TRP A 77 -7.29 10.78 3.56
N LEU A 78 -7.59 9.49 3.46
CA LEU A 78 -6.59 8.44 3.27
C LEU A 78 -6.05 8.41 1.83
N VAL A 79 -6.86 8.86 0.86
CA VAL A 79 -6.50 8.88 -0.57
C VAL A 79 -5.94 10.23 -1.03
N ALA A 80 -6.01 11.25 -0.18
CA ALA A 80 -5.59 12.62 -0.46
C ALA A 80 -4.05 12.71 -0.55
N ALA A 81 -3.52 13.17 -1.68
CA ALA A 81 -2.08 13.17 -1.95
C ALA A 81 -1.30 14.02 -0.94
N GLU A 82 -1.89 15.11 -0.46
CA GLU A 82 -1.33 16.03 0.51
C GLU A 82 -1.07 15.42 1.90
N ARG A 83 -1.63 14.24 2.21
CA ARG A 83 -1.30 13.51 3.45
C ARG A 83 -0.11 12.58 3.31
N TRP A 84 0.29 12.26 2.09
CA TRP A 84 1.36 11.31 1.83
C TRP A 84 2.70 12.04 1.71
N ARG A 85 3.74 11.47 2.30
CA ARG A 85 5.10 12.02 2.31
C ARG A 85 6.07 10.94 1.86
N CYS A 86 6.88 11.29 0.86
CA CYS A 86 7.84 10.38 0.25
C CYS A 86 9.18 10.47 1.00
N ALA A 87 9.59 9.39 1.67
CA ALA A 87 10.85 9.35 2.39
C ALA A 87 12.05 9.49 1.43
N MET A 88 11.96 8.97 0.19
CA MET A 88 13.04 9.09 -0.79
C MET A 88 13.20 10.50 -1.33
N SER A 89 12.10 11.24 -1.51
CA SER A 89 12.18 12.65 -1.88
C SER A 89 12.82 13.49 -0.77
N LEU A 90 12.45 13.23 0.49
CA LEU A 90 13.06 13.90 1.64
C LEU A 90 14.55 13.57 1.75
N TYR A 91 14.92 12.30 1.61
CA TYR A 91 16.31 11.87 1.70
C TYR A 91 17.18 12.47 0.59
N ARG A 92 16.67 12.50 -0.65
CA ARG A 92 17.33 13.15 -1.79
C ARG A 92 17.58 14.63 -1.52
N GLU A 93 16.57 15.33 -0.98
CA GLU A 93 16.68 16.74 -0.61
C GLU A 93 17.73 16.95 0.48
N TRP A 94 17.71 16.13 1.53
CA TRP A 94 18.67 16.19 2.63
C TRP A 94 20.12 15.99 2.16
N MET A 95 20.33 15.07 1.23
CA MET A 95 21.66 14.81 0.63
C MET A 95 22.09 15.86 -0.40
N GLY A 96 21.19 16.75 -0.84
CA GLY A 96 21.46 17.69 -1.92
C GLY A 96 21.68 17.03 -3.28
N TRP A 97 21.06 15.89 -3.54
CA TRP A 97 21.20 15.14 -4.79
C TRP A 97 20.15 15.56 -5.83
N ASP A 98 20.54 15.54 -7.11
CA ASP A 98 19.68 15.86 -8.25
C ASP A 98 19.11 14.62 -8.97
N TRP A 99 19.43 13.42 -8.48
CA TRP A 99 19.00 12.14 -9.03
C TRP A 99 18.18 11.33 -8.01
N ASP A 100 17.33 10.44 -8.51
CA ASP A 100 16.44 9.61 -7.69
C ASP A 100 17.19 8.43 -7.05
N VAL A 101 16.90 8.19 -5.77
CA VAL A 101 17.61 7.20 -4.96
C VAL A 101 16.65 6.10 -4.54
N SER A 102 17.08 4.84 -4.69
CA SER A 102 16.32 3.70 -4.18
C SER A 102 16.47 3.58 -2.66
N LEU A 103 15.47 2.98 -2.01
CA LEU A 103 15.52 2.71 -0.58
C LEU A 103 16.78 1.90 -0.21
N GLU A 104 17.11 0.88 -1.00
CA GLU A 104 18.32 0.07 -0.80
C GLU A 104 19.60 0.92 -0.84
N ARG A 105 19.71 1.85 -1.79
CA ARG A 105 20.89 2.71 -1.92
C ARG A 105 20.98 3.73 -0.78
N ALA A 106 19.84 4.30 -0.36
CA ALA A 106 19.79 5.20 0.80
C ALA A 106 20.18 4.46 2.08
N CYS A 107 19.62 3.27 2.31
CA CYS A 107 19.96 2.45 3.47
C CYS A 107 21.43 2.03 3.47
N ALA A 108 21.97 1.60 2.32
CA ALA A 108 23.38 1.26 2.20
C ALA A 108 24.30 2.44 2.50
N HIS A 109 23.90 3.67 2.13
CA HIS A 109 24.65 4.88 2.45
C HIS A 109 24.71 5.16 3.95
N GLU A 110 23.60 4.93 4.67
CA GLU A 110 23.51 5.13 6.13
C GLU A 110 23.95 3.90 6.95
N GLY A 111 24.42 2.83 6.32
CA GLY A 111 24.79 1.59 7.02
C GLY A 111 23.60 0.79 7.56
N ILE A 112 22.39 1.04 7.05
CA ILE A 112 21.15 0.36 7.43
C ILE A 112 20.99 -0.91 6.58
N PRO A 113 20.79 -2.09 7.20
CA PRO A 113 20.42 -3.30 6.46
C PRO A 113 19.10 -3.14 5.68
N ALA A 114 19.10 -3.44 4.38
CA ALA A 114 17.94 -3.34 3.48
C ALA A 114 17.95 -4.43 2.38
N GLY A 115 16.92 -4.45 1.50
CA GLY A 115 16.95 -5.22 0.23
C GLY A 115 16.14 -6.51 0.19
N TRP A 116 15.13 -6.68 1.04
CA TRP A 116 14.39 -7.96 1.14
C TRP A 116 13.11 -8.05 0.30
N HIS A 117 12.73 -6.97 -0.40
CA HIS A 117 11.52 -6.91 -1.24
C HIS A 117 10.23 -7.37 -0.55
N THR A 118 10.16 -7.22 0.78
CA THR A 118 8.92 -7.44 1.54
C THR A 118 8.45 -6.11 2.10
N ALA A 119 7.13 -5.88 2.03
CA ALA A 119 6.54 -4.62 2.50
C ALA A 119 6.86 -4.33 3.97
N GLU A 120 6.95 -5.37 4.82
CA GLU A 120 7.32 -5.21 6.22
C GLU A 120 8.77 -4.73 6.37
N LEU A 121 9.72 -5.35 5.69
CA LEU A 121 11.13 -4.99 5.82
C LEU A 121 11.44 -3.65 5.14
N ASP A 122 10.76 -3.34 4.04
CA ASP A 122 10.84 -2.02 3.41
C ASP A 122 10.28 -0.93 4.34
N ALA A 123 9.17 -1.19 5.04
CA ALA A 123 8.62 -0.26 6.03
C ALA A 123 9.57 -0.06 7.22
N ARG A 124 10.21 -1.12 7.72
CA ARG A 124 11.21 -1.03 8.79
C ARG A 124 12.45 -0.25 8.36
N SER A 125 12.96 -0.51 7.16
CA SER A 125 14.13 0.21 6.60
C SER A 125 13.80 1.68 6.38
N THR A 126 12.58 1.98 5.91
CA THR A 126 12.09 3.36 5.77
C THR A 126 12.03 4.07 7.12
N LEU A 127 11.54 3.39 8.16
CA LEU A 127 11.50 3.94 9.51
C LEU A 127 12.90 4.21 10.06
N ALA A 128 13.84 3.28 9.89
CA ALA A 128 15.23 3.46 10.30
C ALA A 128 15.85 4.69 9.62
N LEU A 129 15.63 4.83 8.30
CA LEU A 129 16.11 5.99 7.56
C LEU A 129 15.50 7.31 8.05
N LEU A 130 14.19 7.33 8.34
CA LEU A 130 13.53 8.51 8.90
C LEU A 130 14.07 8.89 10.29
N ARG A 131 14.49 7.90 11.09
CA ARG A 131 15.15 8.16 12.38
C ARG A 131 16.50 8.82 12.21
N VAL A 132 17.31 8.35 11.26
CA VAL A 132 18.60 8.99 10.90
C VAL A 132 18.38 10.45 10.48
N LEU A 133 17.41 10.69 9.60
CA LEU A 133 17.06 12.04 9.14
C LEU A 133 16.57 12.95 10.28
N ALA A 134 15.96 12.38 11.31
CA ALA A 134 15.52 13.09 12.51
C ALA A 134 16.64 13.28 13.55
N GLY A 135 17.85 12.77 13.32
CA GLY A 135 18.94 12.77 14.29
C GLY A 135 18.67 11.90 15.51
N LEU A 136 17.81 10.89 15.38
CA LEU A 136 17.49 9.93 16.44
C LEU A 136 18.41 8.72 16.32
N GLU A 137 19.27 8.51 17.33
CA GLU A 137 20.15 7.34 17.39
C GLU A 137 19.33 6.03 17.45
N GLU A 138 19.88 4.94 16.89
CA GLU A 138 19.35 3.60 17.14
C GLU A 138 19.81 3.17 18.55
N GLU A 139 18.88 3.13 19.50
CA GLU A 139 19.07 2.31 20.70
C GLU A 139 19.18 0.86 20.22
N THR A 140 20.41 0.36 20.22
CA THR A 140 20.80 -0.95 19.71
C THR A 140 20.42 -2.06 20.69
#